data_AF-A0A3M3EHH9-F1
#
_entry.id   AF-A0A3M3EHH9-F1
#
_cell.length_a   1.000
_cell.length_b   1.000
_cell.length_c   1.000
_cell.angle_alpha   90.00
_cell.angle_beta   90.00
_cell.angle_gamma   90.00
#
_symmetry.space_group_name_H-M   'P 1'
#
loop_
_entity.id
_entity.type
_entity.pdbx_description
1 polymer ?
#
loop_
_entity_poly.entity_id
_entity_poly.type
_entity_poly.pdbx_seq_one_letter_code
_entity_poly.pdbx_strand_id
1 'polypeptide(L)'
;MVPMFIRTRKHQQALHEIQARQAYLEAQCHALHASMAVLELAPTGEVLGASPLFLQMTGYSLDEILGKPHQTFCAPAYARSPKYAALWQRLLQGASASDRFLQLAREGHGAWVEADYVPVRQANAGVQRIICIVRDVTDEVLRSQAESSFTQAIDRSMAVIEFDLNGQVVSANANFLKVMGYGLEEVRGQHHRLFCSSSEAQSEAYRGFWAGLNRGEYMGGLFQRVDKRGATVWLQATYNPLYDAQGHLYGVVKFATDCTAEIEQRQSESKAAQLAFETSRQTDEHTRLGTAVVQKTVTVVQSIADELQAVATGIGALSAQSEEIGSIVDAIRGIAEQTNLLALNAAIEAARAGEQGRGFAVVADEVRNLARRTSQATVAITEVVGKNRELARQAVTSMQSSTLKAEQGVTLVNEAGAVILDIHRGAQQVVTVMGNFANTLDQRRSA
;
A
#
# COMPACT_ATOMS: atom_id res chain seq x y z
N MET A 1 108.86 32.79 -28.08
CA MET A 1 107.58 33.08 -28.77
C MET A 1 106.69 31.85 -29.02
N VAL A 2 106.95 30.70 -28.35
CA VAL A 2 106.21 29.42 -28.54
C VAL A 2 105.23 29.03 -27.39
N PRO A 3 105.38 29.48 -26.12
CA PRO A 3 104.44 29.10 -25.04
C PRO A 3 103.05 29.74 -25.17
N MET A 4 102.95 30.88 -25.86
CA MET A 4 101.71 31.65 -26.00
C MET A 4 100.71 30.92 -26.92
N PHE A 5 101.18 30.33 -28.03
CA PHE A 5 100.34 29.63 -29.01
C PHE A 5 99.71 28.33 -28.49
N ILE A 6 100.37 27.61 -27.57
CA ILE A 6 99.87 26.34 -27.01
C ILE A 6 98.76 26.59 -25.97
N ARG A 7 98.88 27.66 -25.17
CA ARG A 7 97.81 28.08 -24.25
C ARG A 7 96.54 28.51 -25.00
N THR A 8 96.68 29.24 -26.11
CA THR A 8 95.53 29.67 -26.93
C THR A 8 94.77 28.48 -27.51
N ARG A 9 95.47 27.42 -27.95
CA ARG A 9 94.84 26.20 -28.48
C ARG A 9 94.06 25.41 -27.43
N LYS A 10 94.59 25.26 -26.21
CA LYS A 10 93.87 24.62 -25.09
C LYS A 10 92.65 25.43 -24.63
N HIS A 11 92.76 26.75 -24.57
CA HIS A 11 91.61 27.62 -24.25
C HIS A 11 90.55 27.59 -25.35
N GLN A 12 90.93 27.54 -26.63
CA GLN A 12 90.00 27.38 -27.76
C GLN A 12 89.27 26.03 -27.76
N GLN A 13 89.94 24.96 -27.32
CA GLN A 13 89.33 23.63 -27.19
C GLN A 13 88.35 23.56 -26.01
N ALA A 14 88.73 24.09 -24.84
CA ALA A 14 87.83 24.19 -23.70
C ALA A 14 86.62 25.10 -23.98
N LEU A 15 86.82 26.19 -24.72
CA LEU A 15 85.72 27.07 -25.16
C LEU A 15 84.76 26.33 -26.10
N HIS A 16 85.27 25.54 -27.06
CA HIS A 16 84.43 24.71 -27.93
C HIS A 16 83.65 23.65 -27.14
N GLU A 17 84.28 22.99 -26.15
CA GLU A 17 83.60 21.99 -25.31
C GLU A 17 82.49 22.61 -24.46
N ILE A 18 82.73 23.80 -23.89
CA ILE A 18 81.70 24.56 -23.14
C ILE A 18 80.58 25.00 -24.07
N GLN A 19 80.90 25.53 -25.26
CA GLN A 19 79.90 25.95 -26.25
C GLN A 19 79.06 24.76 -26.75
N ALA A 20 79.69 23.61 -27.01
CA ALA A 20 78.98 22.39 -27.40
C ALA A 20 78.08 21.86 -26.27
N ARG A 21 78.57 21.90 -25.02
CA ARG A 21 77.77 21.51 -23.85
C ARG A 21 76.61 22.47 -23.60
N GLN A 22 76.83 23.76 -23.77
CA GLN A 22 75.79 24.78 -23.67
C GLN A 22 74.73 24.58 -24.75
N ALA A 23 75.13 24.43 -26.02
CA ALA A 23 74.20 24.16 -27.12
C ALA A 23 73.39 22.88 -26.91
N TYR A 24 74.00 21.83 -26.35
CA TYR A 24 73.32 20.59 -25.99
C TYR A 24 72.26 20.79 -24.90
N LEU A 25 72.62 21.50 -23.82
CA LEU A 25 71.67 21.80 -22.72
C LEU A 25 70.55 22.73 -23.18
N GLU A 26 70.86 23.72 -24.02
CA GLU A 26 69.86 24.60 -24.63
C GLU A 26 68.89 23.83 -25.52
N ALA A 27 69.38 22.89 -26.34
CA ALA A 27 68.54 22.01 -27.14
C ALA A 27 67.64 21.10 -26.29
N GLN A 28 68.16 20.55 -25.19
CA GLN A 28 67.36 19.75 -24.25
C GLN A 28 66.27 20.58 -23.55
N CYS A 29 66.62 21.76 -23.04
CA CYS A 29 65.67 22.69 -22.42
C CYS A 29 64.60 23.11 -23.43
N HIS A 30 64.98 23.40 -24.67
CA HIS A 30 64.03 23.73 -25.73
C HIS A 30 63.08 22.58 -26.05
N ALA A 31 63.58 21.34 -26.12
CA ALA A 31 62.75 20.15 -26.35
C ALA A 31 61.73 19.91 -25.21
N LEU A 32 62.15 20.06 -23.95
CA LEU A 32 61.25 19.98 -22.80
C LEU A 32 60.23 21.13 -22.81
N HIS A 33 60.67 22.35 -23.08
CA HIS A 33 59.81 23.53 -23.14
C HIS A 33 58.82 23.49 -24.31
N ALA A 34 59.16 22.82 -25.42
CA ALA A 34 58.27 22.63 -26.56
C ALA A 34 57.24 21.49 -26.35
N SER A 35 57.54 20.53 -25.46
CA SER A 35 56.71 19.34 -25.22
C SER A 35 55.85 19.40 -23.96
N MET A 36 56.05 20.43 -23.12
CA MET A 36 55.29 20.65 -21.88
C MET A 36 54.69 22.05 -21.84
N ALA A 37 53.53 22.21 -21.20
CA ALA A 37 53.01 23.53 -20.89
C ALA A 37 53.79 24.11 -19.69
N VAL A 38 54.78 24.95 -19.99
CA VAL A 38 55.65 25.62 -19.04
C VAL A 38 55.34 27.11 -18.96
N LEU A 39 55.37 27.65 -17.74
CA LEU A 39 55.33 29.07 -17.42
C LEU A 39 56.56 29.42 -16.56
N GLU A 40 57.36 30.38 -16.99
CA GLU A 40 58.50 30.90 -16.23
C GLU A 40 58.06 32.14 -15.45
N LEU A 41 58.33 32.13 -14.14
CA LEU A 41 57.92 33.17 -13.21
C LEU A 41 59.14 33.76 -12.50
N ALA A 42 59.10 35.06 -12.25
CA ALA A 42 60.00 35.73 -11.32
C ALA A 42 59.67 35.32 -9.87
N PRO A 43 60.58 35.54 -8.91
CA PRO A 43 60.28 35.33 -7.49
C PRO A 43 59.13 36.21 -6.98
N THR A 44 58.89 37.35 -7.63
CA THR A 44 57.73 38.24 -7.41
C THR A 44 56.41 37.64 -7.90
N GLY A 45 56.47 36.57 -8.69
CA GLY A 45 55.34 35.91 -9.33
C GLY A 45 54.94 36.50 -10.68
N GLU A 46 55.72 37.43 -11.22
CA GLU A 46 55.51 38.00 -12.55
C GLU A 46 55.97 37.02 -13.64
N VAL A 47 55.25 36.95 -14.77
CA VAL A 47 55.61 36.08 -15.88
C VAL A 47 56.83 36.61 -16.63
N LEU A 48 57.84 35.75 -16.76
CA LEU A 48 59.08 35.97 -17.52
C LEU A 48 59.02 35.36 -18.91
N GLY A 49 58.25 34.28 -19.08
CA GLY A 49 58.16 33.54 -20.33
C GLY A 49 57.13 32.42 -20.26
N ALA A 50 56.74 31.89 -21.41
CA ALA A 50 55.85 30.73 -21.48
C ALA A 50 56.14 29.89 -22.73
N SER A 51 55.88 28.60 -22.61
CA SER A 51 55.91 27.64 -23.72
C SER A 51 54.76 27.84 -24.71
N PRO A 52 54.93 27.44 -25.98
CA PRO A 52 53.84 27.41 -26.96
C PRO A 52 52.62 26.63 -26.47
N LEU A 53 52.81 25.51 -25.77
CA LEU A 53 51.73 24.69 -25.24
C LEU A 53 50.95 25.39 -24.12
N PHE A 54 51.64 26.14 -23.24
CA PHE A 54 50.96 26.94 -22.22
C PHE A 54 50.13 28.07 -22.84
N LEU A 55 50.67 28.75 -23.85
CA LEU A 55 49.97 29.80 -24.58
C LEU A 55 48.74 29.24 -25.31
N GLN A 56 48.88 28.08 -25.96
CA GLN A 56 47.78 27.38 -26.63
C GLN A 56 46.69 26.97 -25.62
N MET A 57 47.08 26.41 -24.47
CA MET A 57 46.16 25.98 -23.42
C MET A 57 45.38 27.14 -22.78
N THR A 58 45.99 28.34 -22.71
CA THR A 58 45.37 29.51 -22.07
C THR A 58 44.75 30.52 -23.04
N GLY A 59 45.06 30.43 -24.32
CA GLY A 59 44.59 31.34 -25.37
C GLY A 59 45.21 32.75 -25.31
N TYR A 60 46.22 32.98 -24.47
CA TYR A 60 46.95 34.24 -24.42
C TYR A 60 48.13 34.24 -25.39
N SER A 61 48.51 35.42 -25.89
CA SER A 61 49.82 35.62 -26.50
C SER A 61 50.89 35.88 -25.44
N LEU A 62 52.16 35.65 -25.77
CA LEU A 62 53.27 35.91 -24.84
C LEU A 62 53.30 37.38 -24.40
N ASP A 63 53.16 38.31 -25.35
CA ASP A 63 53.17 39.76 -25.08
C ASP A 63 52.05 40.19 -24.12
N GLU A 64 50.92 39.49 -24.14
CA GLU A 64 49.79 39.77 -23.26
C GLU A 64 50.04 39.33 -21.82
N ILE A 65 50.94 38.38 -21.57
CA ILE A 65 51.16 37.80 -20.25
C ILE A 65 52.46 38.21 -19.60
N LEU A 66 53.45 38.67 -20.37
CA LEU A 66 54.72 39.14 -19.82
C LEU A 66 54.53 40.23 -18.75
N GLY A 67 55.19 40.06 -17.61
CA GLY A 67 55.10 40.97 -16.46
C GLY A 67 53.79 40.89 -15.66
N LYS A 68 52.78 40.13 -16.13
CA LYS A 68 51.56 39.93 -15.34
C LYS A 68 51.81 38.98 -14.17
N PRO A 69 51.12 39.15 -13.04
CA PRO A 69 51.25 38.22 -11.92
C PRO A 69 50.62 36.86 -12.24
N HIS A 70 51.19 35.79 -11.72
CA HIS A 70 50.64 34.43 -11.83
C HIS A 70 49.16 34.32 -11.41
N GLN A 71 48.74 35.16 -10.46
CA GLN A 71 47.34 35.27 -10.02
C GLN A 71 46.35 35.56 -11.16
N THR A 72 46.80 36.17 -12.25
CA THR A 72 45.98 36.42 -13.45
C THR A 72 45.38 35.15 -14.03
N PHE A 73 46.09 34.01 -13.92
CA PHE A 73 45.62 32.72 -14.43
C PHE A 73 44.84 31.93 -13.38
N CYS A 74 44.67 32.43 -12.16
CA CYS A 74 44.04 31.69 -11.08
C CYS A 74 42.60 32.16 -10.86
N ALA A 75 41.69 31.24 -10.54
CA ALA A 75 40.37 31.62 -10.03
C ALA A 75 40.49 32.57 -8.81
N PRO A 76 39.71 33.66 -8.72
CA PRO A 76 39.86 34.66 -7.65
C PRO A 76 39.74 34.13 -6.22
N ALA A 77 39.00 33.04 -6.03
CA ALA A 77 38.89 32.36 -4.74
C ALA A 77 40.19 31.65 -4.34
N TYR A 78 40.85 31.01 -5.30
CA TYR A 78 42.12 30.32 -5.08
C TYR A 78 43.27 31.33 -4.88
N ALA A 79 43.36 32.37 -5.72
CA ALA A 79 44.42 33.39 -5.63
C ALA A 79 44.48 34.12 -4.28
N ARG A 80 43.33 34.24 -3.59
CA ARG A 80 43.18 34.86 -2.26
C ARG A 80 43.25 33.85 -1.10
N SER A 81 43.42 32.57 -1.40
CA SER A 81 43.39 31.52 -0.38
C SER A 81 44.68 31.47 0.45
N PRO A 82 44.60 31.02 1.72
CA PRO A 82 45.79 30.71 2.51
C PRO A 82 46.72 29.69 1.85
N LYS A 83 46.13 28.78 1.04
CA LYS A 83 46.87 27.75 0.29
C LYS A 83 47.81 28.37 -0.76
N TYR A 84 47.32 29.35 -1.50
CA TYR A 84 48.13 30.10 -2.47
C TYR A 84 49.26 30.88 -1.78
N ALA A 85 48.97 31.53 -0.65
CA ALA A 85 50.00 32.24 0.11
C ALA A 85 51.10 31.28 0.63
N ALA A 86 50.71 30.12 1.16
CA ALA A 86 51.64 29.10 1.64
C ALA A 86 52.49 28.49 0.50
N LEU A 87 51.90 28.32 -0.70
CA LEU A 87 52.64 27.91 -1.90
C LEU A 87 53.80 28.86 -2.17
N TRP A 88 53.54 30.16 -2.29
CA TRP A 88 54.59 31.15 -2.57
C TRP A 88 55.65 31.25 -1.49
N GLN A 89 55.29 31.13 -0.20
CA GLN A 89 56.28 31.07 0.87
C GLN A 89 57.26 29.90 0.72
N ARG A 90 56.76 28.72 0.36
CA ARG A 90 57.61 27.53 0.11
C ARG A 90 58.51 27.74 -1.10
N LEU A 91 57.96 28.30 -2.18
CA LEU A 91 58.70 28.56 -3.41
C LEU A 91 59.83 29.56 -3.20
N LEU A 92 59.62 30.62 -2.40
CA LEU A 92 60.65 31.61 -2.07
C LEU A 92 61.76 31.06 -1.17
N GLN A 93 61.43 30.10 -0.30
CA GLN A 93 62.42 29.31 0.44
C GLN A 93 63.14 28.31 -0.48
N GLY A 94 62.69 28.19 -1.73
CA GLY A 94 63.18 27.36 -2.82
C GLY A 94 62.88 25.87 -2.67
N ALA A 95 61.79 25.55 -1.97
CA ALA A 95 61.24 24.20 -1.94
C ALA A 95 60.22 24.04 -3.08
N SER A 96 60.29 22.95 -3.84
CA SER A 96 59.26 22.64 -4.83
C SER A 96 57.90 22.37 -4.18
N ALA A 97 56.85 22.64 -4.94
CA ALA A 97 55.48 22.40 -4.50
C ALA A 97 54.58 22.14 -5.71
N SER A 98 53.52 21.38 -5.47
CA SER A 98 52.51 21.05 -6.47
C SER A 98 51.15 21.48 -5.96
N ASP A 99 50.30 22.00 -6.84
CA ASP A 99 48.92 22.31 -6.50
C ASP A 99 47.96 22.04 -7.66
N ARG A 100 46.71 21.70 -7.33
CA ARG A 100 45.60 21.55 -8.26
C ARG A 100 44.60 22.68 -8.07
N PHE A 101 44.33 23.44 -9.12
CA PHE A 101 43.39 24.57 -9.09
C PHE A 101 42.76 24.82 -10.45
N LEU A 102 41.66 25.59 -10.45
CA LEU A 102 41.03 26.05 -11.67
C LEU A 102 41.84 27.22 -12.26
N GLN A 103 42.49 26.94 -13.38
CA GLN A 103 43.22 27.92 -14.17
C GLN A 103 42.27 28.61 -15.16
N LEU A 104 42.32 29.94 -15.25
CA LEU A 104 41.49 30.74 -16.14
C LEU A 104 42.20 31.02 -17.47
N ALA A 105 41.49 30.80 -18.57
CA ALA A 105 41.91 31.20 -19.91
C ALA A 105 41.32 32.57 -20.31
N ARG A 106 41.80 33.13 -21.43
CA ARG A 106 41.43 34.46 -21.96
C ARG A 106 39.93 34.71 -22.08
N GLU A 107 39.14 33.68 -22.40
CA GLU A 107 37.70 33.79 -22.70
C GLU A 107 36.79 33.31 -21.56
N GLY A 108 37.31 33.21 -20.33
CA GLY A 108 36.52 32.81 -19.15
C GLY A 108 36.24 31.32 -19.03
N HIS A 109 36.60 30.51 -20.03
CA HIS A 109 36.70 29.05 -19.90
C HIS A 109 37.91 28.73 -19.03
N GLY A 110 37.69 27.97 -17.96
CA GLY A 110 38.77 27.51 -17.07
C GLY A 110 39.03 26.03 -17.24
N ALA A 111 40.29 25.61 -17.10
CA ALA A 111 40.69 24.21 -17.04
C ALA A 111 41.19 23.89 -15.63
N TRP A 112 40.87 22.70 -15.12
CA TRP A 112 41.54 22.22 -13.92
C TRP A 112 42.94 21.81 -14.28
N VAL A 113 43.93 22.38 -13.60
CA VAL A 113 45.33 22.07 -13.85
C VAL A 113 46.00 21.53 -12.60
N GLU A 114 46.94 20.62 -12.79
CA GLU A 114 47.97 20.28 -11.82
C GLU A 114 49.24 21.04 -12.20
N ALA A 115 49.71 21.92 -11.32
CA ALA A 115 50.88 22.75 -11.55
C ALA A 115 52.00 22.37 -10.58
N ASP A 116 53.13 21.95 -11.14
CA ASP A 116 54.37 21.66 -10.43
C ASP A 116 55.30 22.87 -10.51
N TYR A 117 55.56 23.51 -9.37
CA TYR A 117 56.40 24.70 -9.27
C TYR A 117 57.79 24.31 -8.76
N VAL A 118 58.81 24.60 -9.58
CA VAL A 118 60.20 24.22 -9.36
C VAL A 118 61.07 25.48 -9.31
N PRO A 119 61.54 25.90 -8.12
CA PRO A 119 62.44 27.04 -7.97
C PRO A 119 63.84 26.75 -8.55
N VAL A 120 64.37 27.64 -9.38
CA VAL A 120 65.73 27.57 -9.93
C VAL A 120 66.65 28.48 -9.10
N ARG A 121 67.75 27.91 -8.60
CA ARG A 121 68.73 28.59 -7.75
C ARG A 121 70.08 28.71 -8.45
N GLN A 122 70.83 29.76 -8.15
CA GLN A 122 72.26 29.84 -8.45
C GLN A 122 73.09 29.48 -7.22
N ALA A 123 74.34 29.06 -7.44
CA ALA A 123 75.21 28.48 -6.41
C ALA A 123 75.47 29.36 -5.18
N ASN A 124 75.13 30.66 -5.18
CA ASN A 124 75.24 31.58 -4.03
C ASN A 124 74.20 32.72 -4.03
N ALA A 125 73.08 32.60 -4.75
CA ALA A 125 72.01 33.59 -4.77
C ALA A 125 70.66 32.88 -4.59
N GLY A 126 69.69 33.55 -3.97
CA GLY A 126 68.34 33.01 -3.71
C GLY A 126 67.61 32.53 -4.96
N VAL A 127 66.31 32.24 -4.84
CA VAL A 127 65.51 31.81 -6.00
C VAL A 127 65.54 32.88 -7.08
N GLN A 128 66.02 32.53 -8.27
CA GLN A 128 66.17 33.48 -9.39
C GLN A 128 64.92 33.48 -10.28
N ARG A 129 64.32 32.31 -10.46
CA ARG A 129 63.08 32.10 -11.23
C ARG A 129 62.39 30.84 -10.73
N ILE A 130 61.12 30.70 -11.06
CA ILE A 130 60.31 29.52 -10.77
C ILE A 130 59.79 29.00 -12.10
N ILE A 131 60.05 27.72 -12.37
CA ILE A 131 59.50 27.02 -13.52
C ILE A 131 58.21 26.36 -13.06
N CYS A 132 57.08 26.73 -13.65
CA CYS A 132 55.79 26.12 -13.42
C CYS A 132 55.46 25.19 -14.60
N ILE A 133 55.33 23.90 -14.33
CA ILE A 133 54.93 22.90 -15.31
C ILE A 133 53.46 22.60 -15.06
N VAL A 134 52.63 22.75 -16.09
CA VAL A 134 51.18 22.68 -15.98
C VAL A 134 50.67 21.49 -16.78
N ARG A 135 49.81 20.67 -16.14
CA ARG A 135 49.09 19.58 -16.79
C ARG A 135 47.60 19.81 -16.69
N ASP A 136 46.89 19.70 -17.81
CA ASP A 136 45.43 19.69 -17.80
C ASP A 136 44.92 18.37 -17.19
N VAL A 137 44.12 18.48 -16.13
CA VAL A 137 43.49 17.38 -15.41
C VAL A 137 41.96 17.54 -15.37
N THR A 138 41.40 18.35 -16.27
CA THR A 138 39.96 18.65 -16.32
C THR A 138 39.09 17.41 -16.43
N ASP A 139 39.42 16.50 -17.36
CA ASP A 139 38.67 15.25 -17.53
C ASP A 139 38.74 14.34 -16.30
N GLU A 140 39.88 14.29 -15.61
CA GLU A 140 40.07 13.50 -14.38
C GLU A 140 39.19 14.06 -13.25
N VAL A 141 39.25 15.37 -13.02
CA VAL A 141 38.49 16.04 -11.96
C VAL A 141 36.99 15.93 -12.21
N LEU A 142 36.54 16.21 -13.43
CA LEU A 142 35.12 16.13 -13.78
C LEU A 142 34.59 14.69 -13.69
N ARG A 143 35.37 13.69 -14.12
CA ARG A 143 34.98 12.27 -13.98
C ARG A 143 34.87 11.88 -12.52
N SER A 144 35.86 12.21 -11.70
CA SER A 144 35.83 11.93 -10.26
C SER A 144 34.64 12.61 -9.56
N GLN A 145 34.34 13.86 -9.94
CA GLN A 145 33.18 14.59 -9.42
C GLN A 145 31.85 13.94 -9.85
N ALA A 146 31.74 13.50 -11.11
CA ALA A 146 30.56 12.82 -11.63
C ALA A 146 30.32 11.48 -10.92
N GLU A 147 31.36 10.66 -10.74
CA GLU A 147 31.32 9.39 -9.99
C GLU A 147 30.88 9.60 -8.54
N SER A 148 31.44 10.62 -7.87
CA SER A 148 31.02 11.00 -6.52
C SER A 148 29.56 11.44 -6.47
N SER A 149 29.12 12.24 -7.44
CA SER A 149 27.74 12.72 -7.53
C SER A 149 26.75 11.57 -7.75
N PHE A 150 27.12 10.59 -8.58
CA PHE A 150 26.33 9.39 -8.82
C PHE A 150 26.18 8.54 -7.54
N THR A 151 27.29 8.29 -6.85
CA THR A 151 27.31 7.55 -5.58
C THR A 151 26.42 8.22 -4.54
N GLN A 152 26.52 9.55 -4.39
CA GLN A 152 25.67 10.32 -3.48
C GLN A 152 24.18 10.27 -3.88
N ALA A 153 23.86 10.24 -5.18
CA ALA A 153 22.47 10.13 -5.62
C ALA A 153 21.83 8.80 -5.21
N ILE A 154 22.58 7.69 -5.32
CA ILE A 154 22.16 6.38 -4.83
C ILE A 154 22.04 6.40 -3.31
N ASP A 155 23.05 6.94 -2.62
CA ASP A 155 23.11 6.94 -1.16
C ASP A 155 21.91 7.66 -0.51
N ARG A 156 21.42 8.73 -1.14
CA ARG A 156 20.22 9.46 -0.67
C ARG A 156 18.91 8.69 -0.85
N SER A 157 18.83 7.79 -1.83
CA SER A 157 17.55 7.21 -2.27
C SER A 157 17.39 5.72 -1.94
N MET A 158 18.48 4.98 -1.80
CA MET A 158 18.45 3.53 -1.60
C MET A 158 19.20 3.11 -0.34
N ALA A 159 18.82 1.96 0.21
CA ALA A 159 19.61 1.26 1.21
C ALA A 159 20.76 0.53 0.52
N VAL A 160 21.99 0.79 0.98
CA VAL A 160 23.23 0.22 0.41
C VAL A 160 24.01 -0.49 1.51
N ILE A 161 24.48 -1.69 1.21
CA ILE A 161 25.34 -2.47 2.10
C ILE A 161 26.34 -3.29 1.28
N GLU A 162 27.57 -3.34 1.75
CA GLU A 162 28.68 -4.05 1.12
C GLU A 162 29.11 -5.23 1.98
N PHE A 163 29.45 -6.33 1.30
CA PHE A 163 29.97 -7.54 1.93
C PHE A 163 31.29 -7.96 1.31
N ASP A 164 32.15 -8.59 2.12
CA ASP A 164 33.27 -9.37 1.62
C ASP A 164 32.78 -10.71 1.02
N LEU A 165 33.70 -11.50 0.44
CA LEU A 165 33.38 -12.81 -0.14
C LEU A 165 32.95 -13.87 0.88
N ASN A 166 33.14 -13.62 2.18
CA ASN A 166 32.65 -14.47 3.26
C ASN A 166 31.24 -14.03 3.73
N GLY A 167 30.67 -13.00 3.11
CA GLY A 167 29.38 -12.44 3.46
C GLY A 167 29.39 -11.58 4.73
N GLN A 168 30.55 -11.10 5.17
CA GLN A 168 30.70 -10.17 6.30
C GLN A 168 30.52 -8.74 5.84
N VAL A 169 29.81 -7.93 6.63
CA VAL A 169 29.56 -6.52 6.30
C VAL A 169 30.85 -5.71 6.36
N VAL A 170 31.16 -5.02 5.26
CA VAL A 170 32.27 -4.06 5.17
C VAL A 170 31.78 -2.66 5.53
N SER A 171 30.69 -2.24 4.89
CA SER A 171 30.10 -0.92 5.05
C SER A 171 28.58 -0.99 4.83
N ALA A 172 27.85 -0.03 5.39
CA ALA A 172 26.42 0.13 5.14
C ALA A 172 26.05 1.61 5.27
N ASN A 173 25.14 2.09 4.44
CA ASN A 173 24.72 3.48 4.47
C ASN A 173 23.61 3.75 5.50
N ALA A 174 23.33 5.03 5.72
CA ALA A 174 22.33 5.48 6.69
C ALA A 174 20.92 4.92 6.41
N ASN A 175 20.56 4.77 5.13
CA ASN A 175 19.26 4.22 4.74
C ASN A 175 19.12 2.74 5.14
N PHE A 176 20.13 1.92 4.86
CA PHE A 176 20.13 0.51 5.26
C PHE A 176 20.05 0.36 6.78
N LEU A 177 20.90 1.10 7.49
CA LEU A 177 20.95 1.09 8.95
C LEU A 177 19.63 1.51 9.58
N LYS A 178 18.99 2.55 9.04
CA LYS A 178 17.67 3.02 9.48
C LYS A 178 16.59 1.97 9.26
N VAL A 179 16.52 1.38 8.07
CA VAL A 179 15.51 0.35 7.72
C VAL A 179 15.67 -0.90 8.59
N MET A 180 16.91 -1.34 8.85
CA MET A 180 17.19 -2.53 9.64
C MET A 180 17.26 -2.28 11.15
N GLY A 181 17.31 -1.02 11.59
CA GLY A 181 17.34 -0.63 13.00
C GLY A 181 18.68 -0.85 13.71
N TYR A 182 19.79 -0.94 12.97
CA TYR A 182 21.14 -1.17 13.52
C TYR A 182 22.04 0.05 13.39
N GLY A 183 23.03 0.18 14.26
CA GLY A 183 24.20 1.04 14.05
C GLY A 183 25.28 0.36 13.20
N LEU A 184 26.11 1.15 12.50
CA LEU A 184 27.18 0.61 11.65
C LEU A 184 28.17 -0.28 12.42
N GLU A 185 28.55 0.14 13.62
CA GLU A 185 29.47 -0.61 14.48
C GLU A 185 28.88 -1.94 14.99
N GLU A 186 27.54 -2.10 14.96
CA GLU A 186 26.87 -3.34 15.35
C GLU A 186 26.85 -4.37 14.21
N VAL A 187 26.91 -3.90 12.96
CA VAL A 187 26.80 -4.77 11.78
C VAL A 187 28.13 -5.01 11.10
N ARG A 188 29.09 -4.08 11.18
CA ARG A 188 30.40 -4.24 10.54
C ARG A 188 31.09 -5.50 11.07
N GLY A 189 31.61 -6.33 10.15
CA GLY A 189 32.21 -7.63 10.45
C GLY A 189 31.20 -8.74 10.77
N GLN A 190 29.92 -8.43 10.99
CA GLN A 190 28.89 -9.46 11.13
C GLN A 190 28.54 -10.07 9.78
N HIS A 191 28.16 -11.34 9.79
CA HIS A 191 27.74 -12.02 8.56
C HIS A 191 26.29 -11.64 8.20
N HIS A 192 26.00 -11.50 6.91
CA HIS A 192 24.67 -11.22 6.34
C HIS A 192 23.52 -12.02 6.96
N ARG A 193 23.76 -13.26 7.43
CA ARG A 193 22.75 -14.10 8.09
C ARG A 193 22.08 -13.44 9.29
N LEU A 194 22.73 -12.43 9.90
CA LEU A 194 22.16 -11.59 10.94
C LEU A 194 20.80 -10.98 10.54
N PHE A 195 20.63 -10.65 9.25
CA PHE A 195 19.41 -10.04 8.72
C PHE A 195 18.38 -11.06 8.21
N CYS A 196 18.66 -12.36 8.30
CA CYS A 196 17.81 -13.43 7.79
C CYS A 196 17.06 -14.14 8.91
N SER A 197 15.95 -14.80 8.58
CA SER A 197 15.35 -15.76 9.50
C SER A 197 16.29 -16.94 9.75
N SER A 198 16.20 -17.56 10.94
CA SER A 198 17.02 -18.72 11.28
C SER A 198 16.84 -19.88 10.30
N SER A 199 15.61 -20.09 9.81
CA SER A 199 15.29 -21.12 8.81
C SER A 199 15.93 -20.85 7.45
N GLU A 200 15.93 -19.58 6.98
CA GLU A 200 16.56 -19.20 5.71
C GLU A 200 18.07 -19.35 5.80
N ALA A 201 18.69 -18.84 6.88
CA ALA A 201 20.14 -18.87 7.07
C ALA A 201 20.74 -20.29 7.09
N GLN A 202 19.95 -21.30 7.47
CA GLN A 202 20.36 -22.70 7.50
C GLN A 202 20.05 -23.47 6.20
N SER A 203 19.29 -22.85 5.28
CA SER A 203 18.82 -23.50 4.06
C SER A 203 19.95 -23.76 3.05
N GLU A 204 19.73 -24.74 2.18
CA GLU A 204 20.62 -24.99 1.05
C GLU A 204 20.57 -23.86 0.01
N ALA A 205 19.39 -23.27 -0.19
CA ALA A 205 19.21 -22.11 -1.06
C ALA A 205 20.10 -20.93 -0.63
N TYR A 206 20.21 -20.66 0.68
CA TYR A 206 21.10 -19.60 1.20
C TYR A 206 22.58 -19.89 0.95
N ARG A 207 23.01 -21.15 1.07
CA ARG A 207 24.39 -21.55 0.71
C ARG A 207 24.65 -21.41 -0.78
N GLY A 208 23.71 -21.84 -1.62
CA GLY A 208 23.77 -21.69 -3.08
C GLY A 208 23.80 -20.22 -3.51
N PHE A 209 23.04 -19.36 -2.85
CA PHE A 209 23.01 -17.91 -3.07
C PHE A 209 24.41 -17.29 -2.95
N TRP A 210 25.11 -17.52 -1.83
CA TRP A 210 26.48 -16.99 -1.66
C TRP A 210 27.49 -17.64 -2.60
N ALA A 211 27.34 -18.93 -2.90
CA ALA A 211 28.19 -19.60 -3.88
C ALA A 211 28.03 -19.00 -5.30
N GLY A 212 26.82 -18.58 -5.69
CA GLY A 212 26.57 -17.89 -6.95
C GLY A 212 27.20 -16.50 -7.00
N LEU A 213 27.00 -15.69 -5.95
CA LEU A 213 27.64 -14.38 -5.82
C LEU A 213 29.17 -14.47 -5.92
N ASN A 214 29.77 -15.48 -5.28
CA ASN A 214 31.21 -15.72 -5.33
C ASN A 214 31.72 -16.27 -6.68
N ARG A 215 30.81 -16.65 -7.59
CA ARG A 215 31.12 -16.92 -9.01
C ARG A 215 30.92 -15.70 -9.91
N GLY A 216 30.54 -14.56 -9.35
CA GLY A 216 30.26 -13.34 -10.11
C GLY A 216 28.84 -13.25 -10.67
N GLU A 217 27.92 -14.11 -10.24
CA GLU A 217 26.51 -14.05 -10.63
C GLU A 217 25.81 -12.91 -9.86
N TYR A 218 25.06 -12.05 -10.55
CA TYR A 218 24.20 -11.08 -9.87
C TYR A 218 22.89 -11.75 -9.43
N MET A 219 22.29 -11.27 -8.34
CA MET A 219 21.03 -11.79 -7.84
C MET A 219 20.06 -10.67 -7.53
N GLY A 220 18.85 -10.74 -8.11
CA GLY A 220 17.79 -9.77 -7.87
C GLY A 220 16.51 -10.45 -7.40
N GLY A 221 15.74 -9.76 -6.57
CA GLY A 221 14.45 -10.28 -6.12
C GLY A 221 13.88 -9.55 -4.93
N LEU A 222 12.80 -10.12 -4.41
CA LEU A 222 12.15 -9.68 -3.19
C LEU A 222 12.62 -10.57 -2.03
N PHE A 223 13.16 -9.96 -0.99
CA PHE A 223 13.77 -10.67 0.13
C PHE A 223 13.09 -10.28 1.43
N GLN A 224 12.63 -11.29 2.17
CA GLN A 224 12.21 -11.12 3.56
C GLN A 224 13.44 -11.05 4.46
N ARG A 225 13.52 -10.04 5.32
CA ARG A 225 14.59 -9.82 6.29
C ARG A 225 14.01 -9.57 7.66
N VAL A 226 14.87 -9.61 8.66
CA VAL A 226 14.53 -9.40 10.06
C VAL A 226 15.36 -8.23 10.59
N ASP A 227 14.68 -7.22 11.13
CA ASP A 227 15.31 -6.05 11.75
C ASP A 227 15.86 -6.38 13.15
N LYS A 228 16.55 -5.44 13.79
CA LYS A 228 17.10 -5.59 15.14
C LYS A 228 16.07 -6.01 16.21
N ARG A 229 14.80 -5.65 16.02
CA ARG A 229 13.70 -5.92 16.96
C ARG A 229 13.00 -7.25 16.67
N GLY A 230 13.40 -7.96 15.61
CA GLY A 230 12.73 -9.17 15.15
C GLY A 230 11.56 -8.91 14.19
N ALA A 231 11.32 -7.66 13.78
CA ALA A 231 10.26 -7.33 12.84
C ALA A 231 10.63 -7.74 11.42
N THR A 232 9.63 -8.16 10.64
CA THR A 232 9.82 -8.48 9.23
C THR A 232 10.01 -7.20 8.42
N VAL A 233 11.01 -7.20 7.54
CA VAL A 233 11.27 -6.15 6.55
C VAL A 233 11.31 -6.77 5.17
N TRP A 234 10.59 -6.21 4.22
CA TRP A 234 10.64 -6.64 2.83
C TRP A 234 11.50 -5.71 2.00
N LEU A 235 12.56 -6.27 1.41
CA LEU A 235 13.50 -5.53 0.59
C LEU A 235 13.45 -6.04 -0.85
N GLN A 236 13.07 -5.17 -1.78
CA GLN A 236 13.35 -5.40 -3.20
C GLN A 236 14.80 -4.99 -3.46
N ALA A 237 15.64 -5.96 -3.80
CA ALA A 237 17.07 -5.75 -3.81
C ALA A 237 17.80 -6.45 -4.95
N THR A 238 18.96 -5.92 -5.28
CA THR A 238 19.95 -6.56 -6.16
C THR A 238 21.28 -6.68 -5.42
N TYR A 239 21.94 -7.83 -5.57
CA TYR A 239 23.29 -8.11 -5.08
C TYR A 239 24.21 -8.19 -6.29
N ASN A 240 25.21 -7.31 -6.31
CA ASN A 240 26.06 -7.06 -7.46
C ASN A 240 27.52 -7.31 -7.06
N PRO A 241 28.18 -8.31 -7.66
CA PRO A 241 29.59 -8.61 -7.39
C PRO A 241 30.51 -7.46 -7.82
N LEU A 242 31.53 -7.15 -7.01
CA LEU A 242 32.48 -6.05 -7.20
C LEU A 242 33.86 -6.57 -7.60
N TYR A 243 34.47 -5.92 -8.61
CA TYR A 243 35.75 -6.32 -9.19
C TYR A 243 36.81 -5.24 -9.03
N ASP A 244 38.05 -5.64 -8.81
CA ASP A 244 39.20 -4.74 -8.77
C ASP A 244 39.69 -4.36 -10.18
N ALA A 245 40.74 -3.53 -10.26
CA ALA A 245 41.33 -3.09 -11.53
C ALA A 245 41.97 -4.22 -12.35
N GLN A 246 42.22 -5.38 -11.74
CA GLN A 246 42.75 -6.58 -12.39
C GLN A 246 41.63 -7.56 -12.77
N GLY A 247 40.37 -7.24 -12.46
CA GLY A 247 39.21 -8.08 -12.74
C GLY A 247 38.99 -9.20 -11.72
N HIS A 248 39.62 -9.15 -10.55
CA HIS A 248 39.35 -10.10 -9.48
C HIS A 248 38.14 -9.67 -8.65
N LEU A 249 37.27 -10.62 -8.37
CA LEU A 249 36.14 -10.44 -7.48
C LEU A 249 36.65 -10.23 -6.04
N TYR A 250 36.20 -9.17 -5.38
CA TYR A 250 36.62 -8.87 -3.99
C TYR A 250 35.46 -8.66 -3.00
N GLY A 251 34.23 -8.46 -3.50
CA GLY A 251 33.08 -8.23 -2.63
C GLY A 251 31.76 -8.20 -3.37
N VAL A 252 30.70 -7.83 -2.66
CA VAL A 252 29.33 -7.71 -3.18
C VAL A 252 28.70 -6.44 -2.63
N VAL A 253 28.14 -5.60 -3.49
CA VAL A 253 27.29 -4.47 -3.09
C VAL A 253 25.83 -4.82 -3.29
N LYS A 254 25.02 -4.55 -2.28
CA LYS A 254 23.57 -4.70 -2.34
C LYS A 254 22.91 -3.33 -2.39
N PHE A 255 22.03 -3.13 -3.38
CA PHE A 255 21.10 -2.00 -3.41
C PHE A 255 19.70 -2.50 -3.08
N ALA A 256 19.00 -1.81 -2.18
CA ALA A 256 17.69 -2.22 -1.73
C ALA A 256 16.72 -1.05 -1.57
N THR A 257 15.46 -1.32 -1.85
CA THR A 257 14.32 -0.46 -1.54
C THR A 257 13.45 -1.17 -0.52
N ASP A 258 13.08 -0.46 0.55
CA ASP A 258 12.11 -0.95 1.51
C ASP A 258 10.71 -0.89 0.91
N CYS A 259 10.08 -2.06 0.78
CA CYS A 259 8.73 -2.24 0.25
C CYS A 259 7.80 -2.91 1.29
N THR A 260 8.18 -2.85 2.58
CA THR A 260 7.44 -3.48 3.69
C THR A 260 6.00 -2.97 3.74
N ALA A 261 5.80 -1.65 3.77
CA ALA A 261 4.48 -1.04 3.84
C ALA A 261 3.59 -1.43 2.63
N GLU A 262 4.17 -1.52 1.44
CA GLU A 262 3.43 -1.87 0.23
C GLU A 262 2.98 -3.34 0.25
N ILE A 263 3.84 -4.25 0.72
CA ILE A 263 3.52 -5.68 0.83
C ILE A 263 2.51 -5.92 1.94
N GLU A 264 2.67 -5.29 3.10
CA GLU A 264 1.71 -5.40 4.20
C GLU A 264 0.33 -4.85 3.80
N GLN A 265 0.29 -3.72 3.10
CA GLN A 265 -0.94 -3.16 2.56
C GLN A 265 -1.61 -4.13 1.57
N ARG A 266 -0.85 -4.64 0.59
CA ARG A 266 -1.37 -5.62 -0.38
C ARG A 266 -1.89 -6.90 0.28
N GLN A 267 -1.19 -7.41 1.30
CA GLN A 267 -1.64 -8.58 2.05
C GLN A 267 -2.92 -8.30 2.86
N SER A 268 -3.03 -7.11 3.45
CA SER A 268 -4.22 -6.67 4.17
C SER A 268 -5.42 -6.56 3.24
N GLU A 269 -5.25 -5.92 2.08
CA GLU A 269 -6.28 -5.79 1.04
C GLU A 269 -6.74 -7.15 0.52
N SER A 270 -5.81 -8.06 0.25
CA SER A 270 -6.13 -9.42 -0.20
C SER A 270 -6.95 -10.20 0.84
N LYS A 271 -6.58 -10.12 2.12
CA LYS A 271 -7.36 -10.74 3.22
C LYS A 271 -8.75 -10.14 3.35
N ALA A 272 -8.86 -8.81 3.27
CA ALA A 272 -10.15 -8.12 3.33
C ALA A 272 -11.07 -8.52 2.18
N ALA A 273 -10.54 -8.61 0.96
CA ALA A 273 -11.28 -9.06 -0.21
C ALA A 273 -11.76 -10.52 -0.08
N GLN A 274 -10.91 -11.41 0.44
CA GLN A 274 -11.27 -12.81 0.68
C GLN A 274 -12.38 -12.93 1.74
N LEU A 275 -12.29 -12.16 2.83
CA LEU A 275 -13.33 -12.12 3.85
C LEU A 275 -14.66 -11.60 3.30
N ALA A 276 -14.62 -10.53 2.49
CA ALA A 276 -15.81 -9.99 1.83
C ALA A 276 -16.45 -11.02 0.89
N PHE A 277 -15.65 -11.72 0.08
CA PHE A 277 -16.13 -12.78 -0.81
C PHE A 277 -16.86 -13.89 -0.05
N GLU A 278 -16.26 -14.42 1.02
CA GLU A 278 -16.89 -15.49 1.80
C GLU A 278 -18.15 -15.01 2.51
N THR A 279 -18.13 -13.81 3.10
CA THR A 279 -19.30 -13.21 3.77
C THR A 279 -20.46 -13.02 2.80
N SER A 280 -20.19 -12.54 1.57
CA SER A 280 -21.22 -12.38 0.55
C SER A 280 -21.75 -13.72 0.05
N ARG A 281 -20.91 -14.75 -0.07
CA ARG A 281 -21.35 -16.11 -0.42
C ARG A 281 -22.29 -16.69 0.64
N GLN A 282 -21.97 -16.51 1.92
CA GLN A 282 -22.86 -16.90 3.02
C GLN A 282 -24.16 -16.11 3.01
N THR A 283 -24.09 -14.81 2.71
CA THR A 283 -25.29 -13.95 2.58
C THR A 283 -26.18 -14.41 1.43
N ASP A 284 -25.61 -14.79 0.28
CA ASP A 284 -26.33 -15.35 -0.87
C ASP A 284 -27.09 -16.65 -0.51
N GLU A 285 -26.42 -17.55 0.22
CA GLU A 285 -27.04 -18.78 0.71
C GLU A 285 -28.19 -18.50 1.70
N HIS A 286 -27.95 -17.64 2.69
CA HIS A 286 -28.94 -17.29 3.70
C HIS A 286 -30.15 -16.56 3.12
N THR A 287 -29.95 -15.67 2.14
CA THR A 287 -31.05 -14.99 1.45
C THR A 287 -31.88 -15.97 0.63
N ARG A 288 -31.26 -16.93 -0.07
CA ARG A 288 -32.00 -17.99 -0.79
C ARG A 288 -32.87 -18.83 0.15
N LEU A 289 -32.34 -19.20 1.31
CA LEU A 289 -33.12 -19.88 2.36
C LEU A 289 -34.25 -18.98 2.89
N GLY A 290 -33.97 -17.70 3.11
CA GLY A 290 -34.94 -16.69 3.53
C GLY A 290 -36.10 -16.55 2.53
N THR A 291 -35.82 -16.51 1.22
CA THR A 291 -36.85 -16.47 0.18
C THR A 291 -37.76 -17.69 0.24
N ALA A 292 -37.19 -18.89 0.45
CA ALA A 292 -37.99 -20.11 0.58
C ALA A 292 -38.91 -20.08 1.81
N VAL A 293 -38.42 -19.54 2.94
CA VAL A 293 -39.22 -19.37 4.17
C VAL A 293 -40.34 -18.35 3.95
N VAL A 294 -40.07 -17.22 3.30
CA VAL A 294 -41.08 -16.21 2.95
C VAL A 294 -42.17 -16.84 2.09
N GLN A 295 -41.80 -17.55 1.02
CA GLN A 295 -42.77 -18.19 0.13
C GLN A 295 -43.66 -19.19 0.89
N LYS A 296 -43.07 -20.00 1.77
CA LYS A 296 -43.81 -20.93 2.61
C LYS A 296 -44.76 -20.20 3.57
N THR A 297 -44.34 -19.06 4.11
CA THR A 297 -45.15 -18.24 5.02
C THR A 297 -46.37 -17.67 4.28
N VAL A 298 -46.20 -17.18 3.05
CA VAL A 298 -47.33 -16.72 2.21
C VAL A 298 -48.36 -17.84 2.05
N THR A 299 -47.92 -19.04 1.69
CA THR A 299 -48.82 -20.21 1.53
C THR A 299 -49.59 -20.51 2.82
N VAL A 300 -48.92 -20.48 3.98
CA VAL A 300 -49.57 -20.75 5.28
C VAL A 300 -50.59 -19.68 5.62
N VAL A 301 -50.26 -18.39 5.45
CA VAL A 301 -51.19 -17.30 5.77
C VAL A 301 -52.40 -17.31 4.84
N GLN A 302 -52.21 -17.64 3.55
CA GLN A 302 -53.32 -17.80 2.62
C GLN A 302 -54.25 -18.96 3.04
N SER A 303 -53.68 -20.10 3.47
CA SER A 303 -54.45 -21.22 4.00
C SER A 303 -55.28 -20.83 5.23
N ILE A 304 -54.74 -19.98 6.12
CA ILE A 304 -55.47 -19.47 7.28
C ILE A 304 -56.67 -18.61 6.83
N ALA A 305 -56.50 -17.76 5.83
CA ALA A 305 -57.59 -16.96 5.28
C ALA A 305 -58.71 -17.84 4.70
N ASP A 306 -58.34 -18.89 3.97
CA ASP A 306 -59.28 -19.85 3.39
C ASP A 306 -60.03 -20.64 4.48
N GLU A 307 -59.33 -21.08 5.53
CA GLU A 307 -59.95 -21.75 6.69
C GLU A 307 -60.92 -20.84 7.42
N LEU A 308 -60.55 -19.57 7.67
CA LEU A 308 -61.44 -18.60 8.31
C LEU A 308 -62.71 -18.35 7.50
N GLN A 309 -62.61 -18.30 6.17
CA GLN A 309 -63.75 -18.16 5.28
C GLN A 309 -64.69 -19.37 5.36
N ALA A 310 -64.12 -20.58 5.42
CA ALA A 310 -64.89 -21.81 5.60
C ALA A 310 -65.62 -21.83 6.96
N VAL A 311 -64.95 -21.44 8.04
CA VAL A 311 -65.58 -21.37 9.38
C VAL A 311 -66.69 -20.30 9.40
N ALA A 312 -66.48 -19.14 8.77
CA ALA A 312 -67.49 -18.09 8.68
C ALA A 312 -68.76 -18.58 7.97
N THR A 313 -68.60 -19.39 6.92
CA THR A 313 -69.71 -20.03 6.20
C THR A 313 -70.44 -21.04 7.09
N GLY A 314 -69.71 -21.86 7.84
CA GLY A 314 -70.28 -22.82 8.80
C GLY A 314 -71.09 -22.15 9.90
N ILE A 315 -70.60 -21.03 10.46
CA ILE A 315 -71.35 -20.26 11.46
C ILE A 315 -72.55 -19.54 10.84
N GLY A 316 -72.44 -19.08 9.59
CA GLY A 316 -73.58 -18.56 8.84
C GLY A 316 -74.72 -19.58 8.75
N ALA A 317 -74.42 -20.84 8.44
CA ALA A 317 -75.39 -21.93 8.44
C ALA A 317 -75.98 -22.20 9.84
N LEU A 318 -75.16 -22.14 10.90
CA LEU A 318 -75.64 -22.26 12.29
C LEU A 318 -76.61 -21.13 12.68
N SER A 319 -76.35 -19.91 12.23
CA SER A 319 -77.23 -18.76 12.45
C SER A 319 -78.58 -18.95 11.76
N ALA A 320 -78.58 -19.46 10.52
CA ALA A 320 -79.80 -19.80 9.78
C ALA A 320 -80.59 -20.92 10.48
N GLN A 321 -79.92 -21.99 10.92
CA GLN A 321 -80.56 -23.07 11.68
C GLN A 321 -81.20 -22.58 12.98
N SER A 322 -80.55 -21.62 13.66
CA SER A 322 -81.09 -20.99 14.87
C SER A 322 -82.35 -20.16 14.58
N GLU A 323 -82.47 -19.56 13.39
CA GLU A 323 -83.70 -18.89 12.94
C GLU A 323 -84.86 -19.87 12.79
N GLU A 324 -84.61 -21.00 12.12
CA GLU A 324 -85.60 -22.06 11.95
C GLU A 324 -86.08 -22.59 13.31
N ILE A 325 -85.15 -22.87 14.24
CA ILE A 325 -85.51 -23.32 15.59
C ILE A 325 -86.37 -22.27 16.29
N GLY A 326 -86.04 -20.98 16.15
CA GLY A 326 -86.85 -19.89 16.68
C GLY A 326 -88.30 -19.94 16.18
N SER A 327 -88.50 -20.13 14.87
CA SER A 327 -89.84 -20.25 14.27
C SER A 327 -90.61 -21.47 14.77
N ILE A 328 -89.94 -22.61 14.97
CA ILE A 328 -90.54 -23.84 15.50
C ILE A 328 -90.97 -23.63 16.95
N VAL A 329 -90.13 -23.01 17.77
CA VAL A 329 -90.42 -22.71 19.19
C VAL A 329 -91.60 -21.75 19.32
N ASP A 330 -91.70 -20.75 18.43
CA ASP A 330 -92.84 -19.84 18.36
C ASP A 330 -94.15 -20.57 18.01
N ALA A 331 -94.11 -21.52 17.06
CA ALA A 331 -95.25 -22.35 16.74
C ALA A 331 -95.68 -23.24 17.92
N ILE A 332 -94.73 -23.87 18.62
CA ILE A 332 -95.01 -24.68 19.82
C ILE A 332 -95.64 -23.83 20.93
N ARG A 333 -95.14 -22.61 21.13
CA ARG A 333 -95.71 -21.66 22.09
C ARG A 333 -97.16 -21.33 21.75
N GLY A 334 -97.45 -21.04 20.48
CA GLY A 334 -98.82 -20.82 20.00
C GLY A 334 -99.75 -22.02 20.23
N ILE A 335 -99.26 -23.23 19.97
CA ILE A 335 -100.00 -24.49 20.26
C ILE A 335 -100.25 -24.63 21.77
N ALA A 336 -99.27 -24.34 22.62
CA ALA A 336 -99.40 -24.42 24.06
C ALA A 336 -100.44 -23.41 24.59
N GLU A 337 -100.44 -22.17 24.08
CA GLU A 337 -101.43 -21.14 24.44
C GLU A 337 -102.85 -21.54 24.00
N GLN A 338 -103.01 -22.07 22.78
CA GLN A 338 -104.29 -22.61 22.33
C GLN A 338 -104.76 -23.80 23.18
N THR A 339 -103.85 -24.71 23.50
CA THR A 339 -104.15 -25.88 24.35
C THR A 339 -104.58 -25.44 25.75
N ASN A 340 -103.94 -24.40 26.30
CA ASN A 340 -104.31 -23.80 27.59
C ASN A 340 -105.73 -23.21 27.56
N LEU A 341 -106.12 -22.53 26.47
CA LEU A 341 -107.47 -22.01 26.28
C LEU A 341 -108.52 -23.12 26.09
N LEU A 342 -108.20 -24.17 25.32
CA LEU A 342 -109.08 -25.33 25.16
C LEU A 342 -109.30 -26.06 26.49
N ALA A 343 -108.24 -26.25 27.28
CA ALA A 343 -108.31 -26.84 28.60
C ALA A 343 -109.13 -25.98 29.57
N LEU A 344 -109.03 -24.66 29.50
CA LEU A 344 -109.86 -23.74 30.28
C LEU A 344 -111.35 -23.90 29.93
N ASN A 345 -111.69 -23.93 28.64
CA ASN A 345 -113.07 -24.14 28.19
C ASN A 345 -113.61 -25.50 28.64
N ALA A 346 -112.80 -26.55 28.54
CA ALA A 346 -113.15 -27.89 29.03
C ALA A 346 -113.37 -27.92 30.55
N ALA A 347 -112.56 -27.20 31.33
CA ALA A 347 -112.75 -27.08 32.78
C ALA A 347 -114.05 -26.35 33.14
N ILE A 348 -114.41 -25.30 32.39
CA ILE A 348 -115.68 -24.58 32.56
C ILE A 348 -116.87 -25.51 32.26
N GLU A 349 -116.83 -26.25 31.15
CA GLU A 349 -117.93 -27.16 30.79
C GLU A 349 -118.02 -28.36 31.75
N ALA A 350 -116.89 -28.87 32.25
CA ALA A 350 -116.83 -29.89 33.29
C ALA A 350 -117.46 -29.40 34.61
N ALA A 351 -117.21 -28.14 35.00
CA ALA A 351 -117.88 -27.53 36.15
C ALA A 351 -119.39 -27.37 35.95
N ARG A 352 -119.82 -27.07 34.71
CA ARG A 352 -121.22 -26.93 34.33
C ARG A 352 -122.00 -28.25 34.35
N ALA A 353 -121.33 -29.36 34.05
CA ALA A 353 -121.91 -30.71 34.05
C ALA A 353 -122.11 -31.33 35.46
N GLY A 354 -121.70 -30.64 36.54
CA GLY A 354 -121.93 -31.07 37.92
C GLY A 354 -121.19 -32.38 38.27
N GLU A 355 -121.86 -33.29 38.98
CA GLU A 355 -121.25 -34.56 39.45
C GLU A 355 -120.72 -35.45 38.31
N GLN A 356 -121.32 -35.38 37.11
CA GLN A 356 -120.88 -36.16 35.93
C GLN A 356 -119.58 -35.60 35.30
N GLY A 357 -119.20 -34.35 35.61
CA GLY A 357 -118.04 -33.67 35.05
C GLY A 357 -116.75 -33.79 35.87
N ARG A 358 -116.79 -34.35 37.09
CA ARG A 358 -115.63 -34.36 38.02
C ARG A 358 -114.37 -35.02 37.44
N GLY A 359 -114.52 -36.13 36.72
CA GLY A 359 -113.40 -36.80 36.05
C GLY A 359 -112.78 -35.96 34.92
N PHE A 360 -113.61 -35.26 34.14
CA PHE A 360 -113.17 -34.36 33.08
C PHE A 360 -112.49 -33.10 33.61
N ALA A 361 -112.93 -32.57 34.76
CA ALA A 361 -112.32 -31.40 35.38
C ALA A 361 -110.86 -31.65 35.76
N VAL A 362 -110.54 -32.83 36.32
CA VAL A 362 -109.16 -33.20 36.68
C VAL A 362 -108.26 -33.29 35.45
N VAL A 363 -108.76 -33.91 34.37
CA VAL A 363 -108.02 -34.01 33.10
C VAL A 363 -107.80 -32.64 32.49
N ALA A 364 -108.81 -31.76 32.51
CA ALA A 364 -108.70 -30.40 31.99
C ALA A 364 -107.64 -29.58 32.76
N ASP A 365 -107.59 -29.67 34.09
CA ASP A 365 -106.56 -29.00 34.89
C ASP A 365 -105.15 -29.55 34.63
N GLU A 366 -105.00 -30.86 34.41
CA GLU A 366 -103.70 -31.46 34.07
C GLU A 366 -103.21 -31.00 32.69
N VAL A 367 -104.09 -30.98 31.67
CA VAL A 367 -103.77 -30.45 30.33
C VAL A 367 -103.41 -28.97 30.40
N ARG A 368 -104.11 -28.19 31.23
CA ARG A 368 -103.80 -26.76 31.45
C ARG A 368 -102.42 -26.58 32.07
N ASN A 369 -102.08 -27.37 33.09
CA ASN A 369 -100.75 -27.33 33.71
C ASN A 369 -99.65 -27.76 32.74
N LEU A 370 -99.88 -28.79 31.93
CA LEU A 370 -98.95 -29.21 30.88
C LEU A 370 -98.72 -28.09 29.86
N ALA A 371 -99.80 -27.48 29.35
CA ALA A 371 -99.72 -26.37 28.40
C ALA A 371 -98.93 -25.17 28.97
N ARG A 372 -99.16 -24.81 30.24
CA ARG A 372 -98.40 -23.76 30.93
C ARG A 372 -96.91 -24.11 31.05
N ARG A 373 -96.57 -25.35 31.42
CA ARG A 373 -95.17 -25.82 31.50
C ARG A 373 -94.50 -25.83 30.12
N THR A 374 -95.21 -26.23 29.08
CA THR A 374 -94.72 -26.19 27.70
C THR A 374 -94.45 -24.75 27.26
N SER A 375 -95.36 -23.81 27.51
CA SER A 375 -95.14 -22.38 27.22
C SER A 375 -93.92 -21.83 27.97
N GLN A 376 -93.78 -22.13 29.25
CA GLN A 376 -92.59 -21.73 30.03
C GLN A 376 -91.30 -22.32 29.46
N ALA A 377 -91.29 -23.59 29.05
CA ALA A 377 -90.13 -24.21 28.41
C ALA A 377 -89.79 -23.56 27.06
N THR A 378 -90.80 -23.20 26.25
CA THR A 378 -90.56 -22.49 24.98
C THR A 378 -89.89 -21.14 25.17
N VAL A 379 -90.27 -20.37 26.21
CA VAL A 379 -89.63 -19.09 26.53
C VAL A 379 -88.13 -19.28 26.83
N ALA A 380 -87.78 -20.30 27.62
CA ALA A 380 -86.38 -20.61 27.92
C ALA A 380 -85.59 -21.02 26.66
N ILE A 381 -86.20 -21.77 25.73
CA ILE A 381 -85.56 -22.13 24.47
C ILE A 381 -85.36 -20.88 23.60
N THR A 382 -86.34 -19.99 23.50
CA THR A 382 -86.21 -18.72 22.76
C THR A 382 -85.03 -17.90 23.27
N GLU A 383 -84.82 -17.83 24.58
CA GLU A 383 -83.67 -17.12 25.18
C GLU A 383 -82.33 -17.76 24.74
N VAL A 384 -82.20 -19.09 24.81
CA VAL A 384 -81.00 -19.81 24.38
C VAL A 384 -80.73 -19.64 22.89
N VAL A 385 -81.76 -19.75 22.05
CA VAL A 385 -81.67 -19.55 20.59
C VAL A 385 -81.24 -18.12 20.25
N GLY A 386 -81.80 -17.13 20.95
CA GLY A 386 -81.41 -15.72 20.80
C GLY A 386 -79.93 -15.50 21.16
N LYS A 387 -79.47 -16.11 22.26
CA LYS A 387 -78.06 -16.05 22.67
C LYS A 387 -77.13 -16.73 21.65
N ASN A 388 -77.53 -17.87 21.09
CA ASN A 388 -76.77 -18.56 20.05
C ASN A 388 -76.66 -17.74 18.77
N ARG A 389 -77.72 -17.05 18.34
CA ARG A 389 -77.68 -16.11 17.20
C ARG A 389 -76.68 -14.98 17.43
N GLU A 390 -76.69 -14.37 18.61
CA GLU A 390 -75.77 -13.27 18.91
C GLU A 390 -74.31 -13.76 18.95
N LEU A 391 -74.04 -14.93 19.55
CA LEU A 391 -72.71 -15.54 19.53
C LEU A 391 -72.24 -15.88 18.11
N ALA A 392 -73.14 -16.42 17.27
CA ALA A 392 -72.84 -16.70 15.86
C ALA A 392 -72.50 -15.41 15.09
N ARG A 393 -73.28 -14.34 15.29
CA ARG A 393 -73.01 -13.03 14.67
C ARG A 393 -71.65 -12.47 15.07
N GLN A 394 -71.33 -12.51 16.37
CA GLN A 394 -70.04 -12.05 16.89
C GLN A 394 -68.87 -12.86 16.31
N ALA A 395 -69.04 -14.18 16.20
CA ALA A 395 -68.02 -15.06 15.62
C ALA A 395 -67.77 -14.76 14.13
N VAL A 396 -68.81 -14.52 13.33
CA VAL A 396 -68.67 -14.11 11.93
C VAL A 396 -67.93 -12.78 11.80
N THR A 397 -68.27 -11.76 12.61
CA THR A 397 -67.56 -10.48 12.60
C THR A 397 -66.08 -10.64 12.98
N SER A 398 -65.77 -11.49 13.96
CA SER A 398 -64.38 -11.78 14.37
C SER A 398 -63.60 -12.51 13.26
N MET A 399 -64.24 -13.43 12.55
CA MET A 399 -63.63 -14.15 11.42
C MET A 399 -63.34 -13.21 10.25
N GLN A 400 -64.28 -12.33 9.88
CA GLN A 400 -64.05 -11.32 8.84
C GLN A 400 -62.86 -10.41 9.17
N SER A 401 -62.75 -9.97 10.43
CA SER A 401 -61.59 -9.19 10.89
C SER A 401 -60.29 -9.99 10.83
N SER A 402 -60.34 -11.29 11.12
CA SER A 402 -59.18 -12.17 11.07
C SER A 402 -58.73 -12.45 9.62
N THR A 403 -59.67 -12.59 8.68
CA THR A 403 -59.38 -12.72 7.24
C THR A 403 -58.65 -11.47 6.72
N LEU A 404 -59.15 -10.28 7.05
CA LEU A 404 -58.48 -9.02 6.67
C LEU A 404 -57.04 -8.94 7.23
N LYS A 405 -56.83 -9.38 8.48
CA LYS A 405 -55.49 -9.43 9.08
C LYS A 405 -54.58 -10.44 8.40
N ALA A 406 -55.11 -11.59 7.97
CA ALA A 406 -54.35 -12.56 7.20
C ALA A 406 -53.91 -11.99 5.84
N GLU A 407 -54.81 -11.31 5.11
CA GLU A 407 -54.49 -10.62 3.85
C GLU A 407 -53.43 -9.51 4.05
N GLN A 408 -53.54 -8.73 5.12
CA GLN A 408 -52.50 -7.75 5.49
C GLN A 408 -51.15 -8.45 5.80
N GLY A 409 -51.19 -9.60 6.47
CA GLY A 409 -50.02 -10.43 6.72
C GLY A 409 -49.33 -10.89 5.43
N VAL A 410 -50.09 -11.29 4.41
CA VAL A 410 -49.54 -11.64 3.09
C VAL A 410 -48.81 -10.45 2.46
N THR A 411 -49.40 -9.26 2.52
CA THR A 411 -48.76 -8.04 1.99
C THR A 411 -47.41 -7.77 2.67
N LEU A 412 -47.36 -7.80 4.01
CA LEU A 412 -46.12 -7.59 4.77
C LEU A 412 -45.06 -8.65 4.49
N VAL A 413 -45.46 -9.91 4.35
CA VAL A 413 -44.54 -11.02 4.01
C VAL A 413 -43.96 -10.83 2.61
N ASN A 414 -44.76 -10.38 1.64
CA ASN A 414 -44.28 -10.07 0.29
C ASN A 414 -43.29 -8.91 0.28
N GLU A 415 -43.54 -7.85 1.06
CA GLU A 415 -42.59 -6.74 1.22
C GLU A 415 -41.25 -7.22 1.81
N ALA A 416 -41.29 -8.08 2.84
CA ALA A 416 -40.07 -8.69 3.38
C ALA A 416 -39.35 -9.57 2.33
N GLY A 417 -40.10 -10.28 1.49
CA GLY A 417 -39.56 -11.05 0.37
C GLY A 417 -38.82 -10.18 -0.65
N ALA A 418 -39.35 -9.01 -0.97
CA ALA A 418 -38.71 -8.05 -1.89
C ALA A 418 -37.36 -7.57 -1.33
N VAL A 419 -37.29 -7.24 -0.04
CA VAL A 419 -36.04 -6.84 0.62
C VAL A 419 -34.99 -7.96 0.58
N ILE A 420 -35.40 -9.21 0.82
CA ILE A 420 -34.49 -10.37 0.72
C ILE A 420 -33.94 -10.54 -0.70
N LEU A 421 -34.76 -10.34 -1.73
CA LEU A 421 -34.32 -10.39 -3.12
C LEU A 421 -33.29 -9.29 -3.44
N ASP A 422 -33.44 -8.10 -2.88
CA ASP A 422 -32.46 -7.03 -3.05
C ASP A 422 -31.13 -7.34 -2.34
N ILE A 423 -31.18 -7.92 -1.13
CA ILE A 423 -29.97 -8.40 -0.43
C ILE A 423 -29.28 -9.50 -1.24
N HIS A 424 -30.04 -10.42 -1.82
CA HIS A 424 -29.51 -11.49 -2.68
C HIS A 424 -28.76 -10.93 -3.89
N ARG A 425 -29.36 -9.96 -4.61
CA ARG A 425 -28.68 -9.28 -5.73
C ARG A 425 -27.42 -8.55 -5.28
N GLY A 426 -27.46 -7.85 -4.15
CA GLY A 426 -26.30 -7.16 -3.59
C GLY A 426 -25.16 -8.13 -3.24
N ALA A 427 -25.47 -9.26 -2.64
CA ALA A 427 -24.49 -10.31 -2.32
C ALA A 427 -23.83 -10.87 -3.61
N GLN A 428 -24.61 -11.16 -4.64
CA GLN A 428 -24.07 -11.65 -5.93
C GLN A 428 -23.18 -10.63 -6.64
N GLN A 429 -23.53 -9.34 -6.56
CA GLN A 429 -22.68 -8.28 -7.09
C GLN A 429 -21.32 -8.25 -6.39
N VAL A 430 -21.29 -8.33 -5.06
CA VAL A 430 -20.02 -8.36 -4.31
C VAL A 430 -19.20 -9.60 -4.65
N VAL A 431 -19.83 -10.78 -4.74
CA VAL A 431 -19.15 -12.03 -5.18
C VAL A 431 -18.49 -11.85 -6.54
N THR A 432 -19.20 -11.23 -7.49
CA THR A 432 -18.68 -10.97 -8.85
C THR A 432 -17.49 -10.01 -8.82
N VAL A 433 -17.60 -8.89 -8.10
CA VAL A 433 -16.52 -7.89 -8.00
C VAL A 433 -15.30 -8.47 -7.30
N MET A 434 -15.47 -9.18 -6.19
CA MET A 434 -14.37 -9.78 -5.44
C MET A 434 -13.73 -10.95 -6.22
N GLY A 435 -14.50 -11.72 -6.98
CA GLY A 435 -13.97 -12.75 -7.88
C GLY A 435 -13.06 -12.15 -8.98
N ASN A 436 -13.47 -11.04 -9.57
CA ASN A 436 -12.64 -10.31 -10.53
C ASN A 436 -11.38 -9.72 -9.88
N PHE A 437 -11.51 -9.18 -8.66
CA PHE A 437 -10.37 -8.65 -7.90
C PHE A 437 -9.33 -9.73 -7.60
N ALA A 438 -9.75 -10.91 -7.14
CA ALA A 438 -8.87 -12.05 -6.92
C ALA A 438 -8.09 -12.44 -8.19
N ASN A 439 -8.78 -12.51 -9.33
CA ASN A 439 -8.14 -12.78 -10.62
C ASN A 439 -7.08 -11.72 -11.00
N THR A 440 -7.35 -10.43 -10.73
CA THR A 440 -6.36 -9.37 -11.01
C THR A 440 -5.13 -9.42 -10.09
N LEU A 441 -5.30 -9.85 -8.83
CA LEU A 441 -4.17 -10.04 -7.92
C LEU A 441 -3.26 -11.20 -8.36
N ASP A 442 -3.83 -12.31 -8.81
CA ASP A 442 -3.06 -13.46 -9.31
C ASP A 442 -2.30 -13.14 -10.61
N GLN A 443 -2.88 -12.34 -11.50
CA GLN A 443 -2.19 -11.86 -12.70
C GLN A 443 -0.98 -10.99 -12.36
N ARG A 444 -1.10 -10.09 -11.37
CA ARG A 444 0.02 -9.24 -10.91
C ARG A 444 1.10 -9.98 -10.14
N ARG A 445 0.80 -11.18 -9.62
CA ARG A 445 1.76 -12.04 -8.93
C ARG A 445 2.61 -12.88 -9.89
N SER A 446 2.15 -13.01 -11.13
CA SER A 446 2.76 -13.84 -12.19
C SER A 446 3.60 -13.05 -13.20
N ALA A 447 3.56 -11.71 -13.13
CA ALA A 447 4.36 -10.78 -13.90
C ALA A 447 5.42 -10.15 -12.99
#